data_AF-A0A497DMG4-F1
#
_entry.id   AF-A0A497DMG4-F1
#
_cell.length_a   1.000
_cell.length_b   1.000
_cell.length_c   1.000
_cell.angle_alpha   90.00
_cell.angle_beta   90.00
_cell.angle_gamma   90.00
#
_symmetry.space_group_name_H-M   'P 1'
#
loop_
_entity.id
_entity.type
_entity.pdbx_description
1 polymer ?
#
loop_
_entity_poly.entity_id
_entity_poly.type
_entity_poly.pdbx_seq_one_letter_code
_entity_poly.pdbx_strand_id
1 'polypeptide(L)'
;MTQEQIDEMVAENDALKTQVTSNKDLADQLALARLQADEAMLKLADCEGGNSKVHIIVGAFKNSSYANDYSAEMKEQGYAGRIIAGPYNFNLVTSGSYESIKASLQDLNGVRDNVIETAWIYIE
;
A
#
# COMPACT_ATOMS: atom_id res chain seq x y z
N MET A 1 19.09 -53.99 23.70
CA MET A 1 17.98 -53.02 23.68
C MET A 1 17.16 -53.25 24.92
N THR A 2 17.19 -52.29 25.85
CA THR A 2 16.33 -52.30 27.03
C THR A 2 14.95 -51.76 26.66
N GLN A 3 13.92 -52.08 27.45
CA GLN A 3 12.56 -51.61 27.20
C GLN A 3 12.49 -50.07 27.22
N GLU A 4 13.23 -49.44 28.13
CA GLU A 4 13.41 -47.97 28.20
C GLU A 4 13.96 -47.36 26.90
N GLN A 5 14.95 -47.99 26.26
CA GLN A 5 15.52 -47.49 25.00
C GLN A 5 14.51 -47.56 23.84
N ILE A 6 13.56 -48.50 23.88
CA ILE A 6 12.51 -48.62 22.87
C ILE A 6 11.46 -47.54 23.09
N ASP A 7 11.05 -47.28 24.34
CA ASP A 7 10.08 -46.24 24.68
C ASP A 7 10.61 -44.83 24.37
N GLU A 8 11.89 -44.57 24.67
CA GLU A 8 12.55 -43.30 24.33
C GLU A 8 12.58 -43.07 22.82
N MET A 9 12.93 -44.10 22.04
CA MET A 9 13.02 -44.01 20.59
C MET A 9 11.64 -43.86 19.92
N VAL A 10 10.58 -44.42 20.50
CA VAL A 10 9.20 -44.21 20.01
C VAL A 10 8.74 -42.78 20.30
N ALA A 11 9.00 -42.27 21.52
CA ALA A 11 8.68 -40.89 21.88
C ALA A 11 9.42 -39.88 20.99
N GLU A 12 10.69 -40.14 20.66
CA GLU A 12 11.48 -39.31 19.76
C GLU A 12 10.95 -39.35 18.32
N ASN A 13 10.50 -40.52 17.84
CA ASN A 13 9.87 -40.63 16.51
C ASN A 13 8.54 -39.87 16.41
N ASP A 14 7.70 -39.91 17.44
CA ASP A 14 6.45 -39.15 17.46
C ASP A 14 6.69 -37.64 17.55
N ALA A 15 7.70 -37.22 18.33
CA ALA A 15 8.14 -35.84 18.39
C ALA A 15 8.70 -35.36 17.03
N LEU A 16 9.56 -36.15 16.39
CA LEU A 16 10.08 -35.86 15.05
C LEU A 16 8.96 -35.76 14.03
N LYS A 17 8.00 -36.68 14.05
CA LYS A 17 6.87 -36.69 13.11
C LYS A 17 6.01 -35.45 13.25
N THR A 18 5.76 -35.02 14.49
CA THR A 18 5.04 -33.77 14.78
C THR A 18 5.82 -32.56 14.25
N GLN A 19 7.13 -32.53 14.44
CA GLN A 19 8.00 -31.45 13.99
C GLN A 19 8.10 -31.39 12.45
N VAL A 20 8.12 -32.54 11.78
CA VAL A 20 8.08 -32.64 10.31
C VAL A 20 6.75 -32.10 9.75
N THR A 21 5.62 -32.44 10.37
CA THR A 21 4.32 -31.91 9.95
C THR A 21 4.24 -30.40 10.14
N SER A 22 4.70 -29.90 11.29
CA SER A 22 4.72 -28.46 11.56
C SER A 22 5.63 -27.68 10.59
N ASN A 23 6.80 -28.22 10.24
CA ASN A 23 7.68 -27.61 9.23
C ASN A 23 7.05 -27.60 7.83
N LYS A 24 6.28 -28.64 7.50
CA LYS A 24 5.58 -28.72 6.22
C LYS A 24 4.48 -27.66 6.11
N ASP A 25 3.65 -27.53 7.15
CA ASP A 25 2.63 -26.47 7.24
C ASP A 25 3.25 -25.07 7.12
N LEU A 26 4.39 -24.85 7.78
CA LEU A 26 5.10 -23.57 7.72
C LEU A 26 5.64 -23.28 6.31
N ALA A 27 6.15 -24.31 5.62
CA ALA A 27 6.60 -24.18 4.24
C ALA A 27 5.44 -23.86 3.28
N ASP A 28 4.28 -24.50 3.45
CA ASP A 28 3.09 -24.23 2.66
C ASP A 28 2.56 -22.80 2.90
N GLN A 29 2.55 -22.33 4.16
CA GLN A 29 2.21 -20.93 4.48
C GLN A 29 3.20 -19.94 3.85
N LEU A 30 4.50 -20.24 3.89
CA LEU A 30 5.52 -19.38 3.28
C LEU A 30 5.37 -19.31 1.76
N ALA A 31 5.05 -20.43 1.11
CA ALA A 31 4.80 -20.49 -0.33
C ALA A 31 3.56 -19.66 -0.71
N LEU A 32 2.48 -19.76 0.06
CA LEU A 32 1.26 -18.98 -0.14
C LEU A 32 1.52 -17.47 0.03
N ALA A 33 2.27 -17.08 1.06
CA ALA A 33 2.61 -15.67 1.31
C ALA A 33 3.48 -15.08 0.19
N ARG A 34 4.42 -15.87 -0.37
CA ARG A 34 5.24 -15.47 -1.52
C ARG A 34 4.38 -15.28 -2.77
N LEU A 35 3.50 -16.22 -3.07
CA LEU A 35 2.58 -16.10 -4.21
C LEU A 35 1.67 -14.87 -4.09
N GLN A 36 1.16 -14.58 -2.89
CA GLN A 36 0.36 -13.37 -2.64
C GLN A 36 1.18 -12.09 -2.82
N ALA A 37 2.45 -12.09 -2.41
CA ALA A 37 3.34 -10.95 -2.62
C ALA A 37 3.66 -10.74 -4.11
N ASP A 38 3.94 -11.81 -4.86
CA ASP A 38 4.14 -11.76 -6.31
C ASP A 38 2.88 -11.28 -7.05
N GLU A 39 1.70 -11.77 -6.68
CA GLU A 39 0.43 -11.32 -7.28
C GLU A 39 0.16 -9.84 -7.00
N ALA A 40 0.41 -9.37 -5.77
CA ALA A 40 0.29 -7.97 -5.41
C ALA A 40 1.30 -7.10 -6.19
N MET A 41 2.53 -7.59 -6.37
CA MET A 41 3.57 -6.90 -7.10
C MET A 41 3.27 -6.82 -8.61
N LEU A 42 2.72 -7.88 -9.19
CA LEU A 42 2.29 -7.91 -10.59
C LEU A 42 1.14 -6.92 -10.85
N LYS A 43 0.14 -6.88 -9.96
CA LYS A 43 -0.96 -5.91 -10.02
C LYS A 43 -0.49 -4.46 -9.91
N LEU A 44 0.57 -4.22 -9.13
CA LEU A 44 1.20 -2.90 -9.03
C LEU A 44 2.01 -2.56 -10.28
N ALA A 45 2.70 -3.54 -10.88
CA ALA A 45 3.51 -3.35 -12.09
C ALA A 45 2.66 -3.01 -13.32
N ASP A 46 1.45 -3.58 -13.44
CA ASP A 46 0.48 -3.21 -14.49
C ASP A 46 0.05 -1.73 -14.40
N CYS A 47 0.13 -1.12 -13.21
CA CYS A 47 -0.13 0.31 -13.03
C CYS A 47 1.07 1.21 -13.35
N GLU A 48 2.30 0.70 -13.47
CA GLU A 48 3.51 1.50 -13.77
C GLU A 48 3.84 1.60 -15.27
N GLY A 49 3.14 0.85 -16.14
CA GLY A 49 3.39 0.84 -17.59
C GLY A 49 2.78 2.00 -18.38
N GLY A 50 1.84 2.74 -17.78
CA GLY A 50 1.24 3.94 -18.37
C GLY A 50 1.89 5.20 -17.83
N ASN A 51 1.97 6.26 -18.61
CA ASN A 51 2.31 7.64 -18.17
C ASN A 51 1.28 8.23 -17.19
N SER A 52 0.62 7.39 -16.39
CA SER A 52 -0.44 7.77 -15.46
C SER A 52 0.19 8.46 -14.26
N LYS A 53 -0.02 9.77 -14.20
CA LYS A 53 0.45 10.58 -13.08
C LYS A 53 -0.52 10.38 -11.93
N VAL A 54 0.04 10.01 -10.79
CA VAL A 54 -0.72 9.75 -9.58
C VAL A 54 -0.68 11.00 -8.71
N HIS A 55 -1.83 11.58 -8.42
CA HIS A 55 -1.97 12.82 -7.67
C HIS A 55 -2.63 12.55 -6.32
N ILE A 56 -2.11 13.13 -5.25
CA ILE A 56 -2.80 13.15 -3.95
C ILE A 56 -3.69 14.38 -3.92
N ILE A 57 -5.00 14.18 -3.81
CA ILE A 57 -6.02 15.22 -3.80
C ILE A 57 -6.44 15.53 -2.37
N VAL A 58 -6.34 16.80 -2.02
CA VAL A 58 -6.70 17.33 -0.69
C VAL A 58 -8.01 18.12 -0.72
N GLY A 59 -8.48 18.53 -1.90
CA GLY A 59 -9.76 19.22 -2.04
C GLY A 59 -10.32 19.16 -3.46
N ALA A 60 -11.64 19.20 -3.56
CA ALA A 60 -12.37 19.22 -4.83
C ALA A 60 -13.40 20.36 -4.81
N PHE A 61 -13.21 21.36 -5.67
CA PHE A 61 -14.00 22.60 -5.63
C PHE A 61 -14.68 22.87 -6.96
N LYS A 62 -15.98 23.16 -6.93
CA LYS A 62 -16.72 23.57 -8.12
C LYS A 62 -16.43 25.01 -8.53
N ASN A 63 -16.14 25.88 -7.56
CA ASN A 63 -15.74 27.26 -7.78
C ASN A 63 -14.21 27.35 -7.86
N SER A 64 -13.68 27.91 -8.94
CA SER A 64 -12.25 28.08 -9.16
C SER A 64 -11.59 29.06 -8.19
N SER A 65 -12.34 30.04 -7.65
CA SER A 65 -11.78 30.98 -6.66
C SER A 65 -11.37 30.25 -5.39
N TYR A 66 -12.24 29.40 -4.84
CA TYR A 66 -11.92 28.60 -3.65
C TYR A 66 -10.80 27.59 -3.91
N ALA A 67 -10.75 27.01 -5.12
CA ALA A 67 -9.64 26.15 -5.51
C ALA A 67 -8.30 26.90 -5.52
N ASN A 68 -8.29 28.13 -6.02
CA ASN A 68 -7.10 28.98 -6.05
C ASN A 68 -6.64 29.36 -4.63
N ASP A 69 -7.56 29.80 -3.77
CA ASP A 69 -7.25 30.18 -2.39
C ASP A 69 -6.66 28.97 -1.64
N TYR A 70 -7.30 27.81 -1.74
CA TYR A 70 -6.81 26.58 -1.10
C TYR A 70 -5.48 26.11 -1.71
N SER A 71 -5.29 26.26 -3.02
CA SER A 71 -4.01 25.93 -3.66
C SER A 71 -2.86 26.84 -3.19
N ALA A 72 -3.15 28.11 -2.89
CA ALA A 72 -2.17 29.05 -2.37
C ALA A 72 -1.79 28.69 -0.93
N GLU A 73 -2.77 28.37 -0.08
CA GLU A 73 -2.54 27.89 1.27
C GLU A 73 -1.67 26.62 1.29
N MET A 74 -1.95 25.67 0.38
CA MET A 74 -1.13 24.47 0.22
C MET A 74 0.32 24.77 -0.17
N LYS A 75 0.56 25.80 -1.00
CA LYS A 75 1.93 26.23 -1.35
C LYS A 75 2.64 26.89 -0.18
N GLU A 76 1.92 27.67 0.64
CA GLU A 76 2.49 28.26 1.86
C GLU A 76 2.89 27.20 2.89
N GLN A 77 2.15 26.09 2.94
CA GLN A 77 2.48 24.92 3.75
C GLN A 77 3.63 24.06 3.18
N GLY A 78 4.18 24.42 2.01
CA GLY A 78 5.30 23.73 1.39
C GLY A 78 4.91 22.56 0.47
N TYR A 79 3.62 22.38 0.18
CA TYR A 79 3.13 21.40 -0.79
C TYR A 79 3.12 21.97 -2.21
N ALA A 80 2.89 21.11 -3.22
CA ALA A 80 2.84 21.54 -4.61
C ALA A 80 1.68 22.53 -4.89
N GLY A 81 0.54 22.35 -4.22
CA GLY A 81 -0.66 23.17 -4.36
C GLY A 81 -1.06 23.37 -5.82
N ARG A 82 -1.07 22.30 -6.62
CA ARG A 82 -1.44 22.36 -8.04
C ARG A 82 -2.94 22.16 -8.18
N ILE A 83 -3.56 22.83 -9.14
CA ILE A 83 -4.95 22.56 -9.51
C ILE A 83 -4.98 21.72 -10.77
N ILE A 84 -5.72 20.62 -10.76
CA ILE A 84 -6.00 19.78 -11.93
C ILE A 84 -7.50 19.77 -12.22
N ALA A 85 -7.84 19.58 -13.49
CA ALA A 85 -9.24 19.48 -13.90
C ALA A 85 -9.76 18.07 -13.59
N GLY A 86 -10.74 17.99 -12.70
CA GLY A 86 -11.43 16.76 -12.37
C GLY A 86 -12.66 16.51 -13.25
N PRO A 87 -13.26 15.31 -13.15
CA PRO A 87 -14.52 15.01 -13.82
C PRO A 87 -15.62 15.98 -13.35
N TYR A 88 -16.64 16.18 -14.19
CA TYR A 88 -17.78 17.07 -13.90
C TYR A 88 -17.40 18.54 -13.62
N ASN A 89 -16.31 19.01 -14.22
CA ASN A 89 -15.90 20.41 -14.16
C ASN A 89 -15.50 20.88 -12.73
N PHE A 90 -15.05 19.95 -11.90
CA PHE A 90 -14.46 20.24 -10.60
C PHE A 90 -12.99 20.59 -10.74
N ASN A 91 -12.51 21.49 -9.89
CA ASN A 91 -11.12 21.85 -9.74
C ASN A 91 -10.57 21.06 -8.55
N LEU A 92 -9.66 20.14 -8.81
CA LEU A 92 -9.05 19.31 -7.76
C LEU A 92 -7.71 19.93 -7.36
N VAL A 93 -7.52 20.16 -6.06
CA VAL A 93 -6.28 20.68 -5.51
C VAL A 93 -5.41 19.51 -5.06
N THR A 94 -4.19 19.45 -5.58
CA THR A 94 -3.22 18.38 -5.32
C THR A 94 -2.15 18.86 -4.33
N SER A 95 -1.81 18.01 -3.36
CA SER A 95 -0.65 18.25 -2.49
C SER A 95 0.66 17.81 -3.16
N GLY A 96 0.62 16.78 -4.01
CA GLY A 96 1.79 16.25 -4.72
C GLY A 96 1.40 15.39 -5.93
N SER A 97 2.37 15.18 -6.82
CA SER A 97 2.25 14.31 -8.01
C SER A 97 3.38 13.30 -8.00
N TYR A 98 3.07 12.05 -8.30
CA TYR A 98 3.96 10.91 -8.19
C TYR A 98 3.86 10.05 -9.45
N GLU A 99 4.96 9.40 -9.81
CA GLU A 99 5.02 8.49 -10.96
C GLU A 99 4.52 7.08 -10.60
N SER A 100 4.49 6.74 -9.32
CA SER A 100 4.08 5.43 -8.83
C SER A 100 3.02 5.56 -7.73
N ILE A 101 2.01 4.69 -7.79
CA ILE A 101 0.97 4.57 -6.74
C ILE A 101 1.60 4.24 -5.37
N LYS A 102 2.67 3.45 -5.37
CA LYS A 102 3.37 3.09 -4.13
C LYS A 102 3.99 4.31 -3.44
N ALA A 103 4.58 5.23 -4.21
CA ALA A 103 5.15 6.45 -3.69
C ALA A 103 4.06 7.38 -3.13
N SER A 104 2.94 7.52 -3.85
CA SER A 104 1.83 8.34 -3.38
C SER A 104 1.13 7.76 -2.15
N LEU A 105 1.01 6.43 -2.02
CA LEU A 105 0.45 5.79 -0.83
C LEU A 105 1.31 5.99 0.43
N GLN A 106 2.64 6.01 0.29
CA GLN A 106 3.53 6.30 1.41
C GLN A 106 3.33 7.73 1.92
N ASP A 107 3.24 8.71 1.02
CA ASP A 107 3.02 10.10 1.38
C ASP A 107 1.57 10.42 1.76
N LEU A 108 0.60 9.61 1.31
CA LEU A 108 -0.83 9.82 1.58
C LEU A 108 -1.11 9.88 3.08
N ASN A 109 -0.51 8.98 3.87
CA ASN A 109 -0.71 9.00 5.32
C ASN A 109 -0.17 10.29 5.93
N GLY A 110 1.01 10.75 5.50
CA GLY A 110 1.55 12.04 5.94
C GLY A 110 0.65 13.21 5.58
N VAL A 111 0.07 13.23 4.38
CA VAL A 111 -0.90 14.27 3.97
C VAL A 111 -2.19 14.17 4.79
N ARG A 112 -2.64 12.97 5.14
CA ARG A 112 -3.86 12.78 5.96
C ARG A 112 -3.71 13.31 7.37
N ASP A 113 -2.54 13.11 7.97
CA ASP A 113 -2.25 13.58 9.32
C ASP A 113 -1.97 15.09 9.37
N ASN A 114 -1.35 15.67 8.33
CA ASN A 114 -0.90 17.07 8.35
C ASN A 114 -1.84 18.05 7.62
N VAL A 115 -2.61 17.58 6.64
CA VAL A 115 -3.46 18.44 5.80
C VAL A 115 -4.94 18.11 6.02
N ILE A 116 -5.36 16.90 5.64
CA ILE A 116 -6.76 16.49 5.72
C ILE A 116 -6.93 14.96 5.69
N GLU A 117 -7.62 14.42 6.69
CA GLU A 117 -7.87 12.97 6.83
C GLU A 117 -8.55 12.36 5.60
N THR A 118 -9.39 13.14 4.92
CA THR A 118 -10.13 12.69 3.73
C THR A 118 -9.34 12.81 2.42
N ALA A 119 -8.03 13.02 2.48
CA ALA A 119 -7.19 13.02 1.28
C ALA A 119 -7.29 11.67 0.55
N TRP A 120 -7.30 11.72 -0.77
CA TRP A 120 -7.49 10.57 -1.63
C TRP A 120 -6.59 10.64 -2.86
N ILE A 121 -6.36 9.49 -3.50
CA ILE A 121 -5.49 9.40 -4.66
C ILE A 121 -6.34 9.48 -5.93
N TYR A 122 -5.90 10.31 -6.86
CA TYR A 122 -6.44 10.41 -8.21
C TYR A 122 -5.37 9.98 -9.22
N ILE A 123 -5.74 9.13 -10.16
CA ILE A 123 -4.85 8.63 -11.21
C ILE A 123 -5.34 9.22 -12.53
N GLU A 124 -4.47 9.94 -13.24
CA GLU A 124 -4.73 10.49 -14.58
C GLU A 124 -4.50 9.45 -15.69
#